data_AF-R5FGU7-F1
#
_entry.id   AF-R5FGU7-F1
#
_cell.length_a   1.000
_cell.length_b   1.000
_cell.length_c   1.000
_cell.angle_alpha   90.00
_cell.angle_beta   90.00
_cell.angle_gamma   90.00
#
_symmetry.space_group_name_H-M   'P 1'
#
loop_
_entity.id
_entity.type
_entity.pdbx_description
1 polymer ?
#
loop_
_entity_poly.entity_id
_entity_poly.type
_entity_poly.pdbx_seq_one_letter_code
_entity_poly.pdbx_strand_id
1 'polypeptide(L)'
;MEFKNSISIITVKFGTVFRVILYIAIVGVIVLGIAMIGINPIISDIENSQAIKDGIRSVTEDVRSFLAGDYTMKQILDAIKDDASEILSLIKTETNAFTKIGLLTVLLLAISRFLIGLCYVPLGDIFGQYMQSGMRYGFFSNYVKNIKQSLNFSWGYTLFSTLLDVLVVLITVFSVYFAFSVFKIISLMLAVVFIVAIVAFRFTLTAGVIPYILFENCGSNFFVALKRSLPCVKKNINGYMRCFIMSVLLFYLLNAACAVTTVFVITILSLAALVILVRLLELCFYFKYKKMKYYIDDNTVVDTAPFAERADLVEIED
;
A
#
# COMPACT_ATOMS: atom_id res chain seq x y z
N MET A 1 3.25 -10.52 19.99
CA MET A 1 2.65 -9.53 20.91
C MET A 1 2.36 -8.22 20.16
N GLU A 2 3.34 -7.61 19.49
CA GLU A 2 3.12 -6.29 18.86
C GLU A 2 1.98 -6.23 17.83
N PHE A 3 1.81 -7.28 17.01
CA PHE A 3 0.69 -7.38 16.07
C PHE A 3 -0.68 -7.46 16.77
N LYS A 4 -0.78 -8.28 17.84
CA LYS A 4 -2.00 -8.38 18.66
C LYS A 4 -2.31 -7.04 19.33
N ASN A 5 -1.30 -6.40 19.90
CA ASN A 5 -1.44 -5.11 20.59
C ASN A 5 -1.89 -4.03 19.62
N SER A 6 -1.30 -4.00 18.41
CA SER A 6 -1.70 -3.07 17.35
C SER A 6 -3.16 -3.27 16.94
N ILE A 7 -3.60 -4.51 16.72
CA ILE A 7 -5.01 -4.80 16.41
C ILE A 7 -5.94 -4.36 17.56
N SER A 8 -5.57 -4.64 18.81
CA SER A 8 -6.37 -4.24 19.97
C SER A 8 -6.55 -2.72 20.03
N ILE A 9 -5.49 -1.94 19.77
CA ILE A 9 -5.58 -0.48 19.74
C ILE A 9 -6.49 0.00 18.60
N ILE A 10 -6.45 -0.64 17.42
CA ILE A 10 -7.37 -0.32 16.31
C ILE A 10 -8.83 -0.55 16.74
N THR A 11 -9.11 -1.65 17.42
CA THR A 11 -10.46 -1.98 17.89
C THR A 11 -10.97 -0.96 18.90
N VAL A 12 -10.13 -0.55 19.86
CA VAL A 12 -10.47 0.49 20.85
C VAL A 12 -10.69 1.85 20.19
N LYS A 13 -9.90 2.17 19.15
CA LYS A 13 -9.98 3.45 18.40
C LYS A 13 -10.61 3.28 17.02
N PHE A 14 -11.61 2.41 16.90
CA PHE A 14 -12.23 2.12 15.60
C PHE A 14 -12.86 3.36 14.94
N GLY A 15 -13.32 4.32 15.74
CA GLY A 15 -13.80 5.63 15.24
C GLY A 15 -12.78 6.41 14.40
N THR A 16 -11.48 6.22 14.65
CA THR A 16 -10.43 6.83 13.82
C THR A 16 -10.36 6.19 12.43
N VAL A 17 -10.69 4.90 12.32
CA VAL A 17 -10.72 4.18 11.03
C VAL A 17 -11.72 4.85 10.08
N PHE A 18 -12.92 5.19 10.54
CA PHE A 18 -13.92 5.88 9.72
C PHE A 18 -13.46 7.25 9.21
N ARG A 19 -12.72 8.00 10.05
CA ARG A 19 -12.16 9.30 9.64
C ARG A 19 -11.10 9.13 8.56
N VAL A 20 -10.28 8.08 8.64
CA VAL A 20 -9.29 7.74 7.61
C VAL A 20 -9.97 7.23 6.34
N ILE A 21 -11.07 6.48 6.43
CA ILE A 21 -11.88 6.09 5.25
C ILE A 21 -12.37 7.33 4.50
N LEU A 22 -12.97 8.30 5.21
CA LEU A 22 -13.42 9.55 4.58
C LEU A 22 -12.26 10.30 3.92
N TYR A 23 -11.10 10.36 4.59
CA TYR A 23 -9.89 10.95 4.01
C TYR A 23 -9.45 10.24 2.72
N ILE A 24 -9.36 8.91 2.74
CA ILE A 24 -8.97 8.10 1.57
C ILE A 24 -10.00 8.25 0.44
N ALA A 25 -11.29 8.33 0.75
CA ALA A 25 -12.34 8.55 -0.24
C ALA A 25 -12.19 9.91 -0.94
N ILE A 26 -11.93 10.98 -0.18
CA ILE A 26 -11.67 12.32 -0.74
C ILE A 26 -10.43 12.29 -1.64
N VAL A 27 -9.34 11.67 -1.19
CA VAL A 27 -8.13 11.50 -1.99
C VAL A 27 -8.43 10.70 -3.27
N GLY A 28 -9.23 9.65 -3.18
CA GLY A 28 -9.67 8.84 -4.32
C GLY A 28 -10.41 9.67 -5.36
N VAL A 29 -11.36 10.52 -4.95
CA VAL A 29 -12.08 11.43 -5.86
C VAL A 29 -11.13 12.41 -6.55
N ILE A 30 -10.17 12.99 -5.82
CA ILE A 30 -9.18 13.90 -6.39
C ILE A 30 -8.31 13.18 -7.44
N VAL A 31 -7.82 11.99 -7.12
CA VAL A 31 -6.97 11.19 -8.02
C VAL A 31 -7.75 10.74 -9.25
N LEU A 32 -9.01 10.32 -9.10
CA LEU A 32 -9.88 9.97 -10.23
C LEU A 32 -10.12 11.18 -11.14
N GLY A 33 -10.35 12.37 -10.57
CA GLY A 33 -10.48 13.60 -11.35
C GLY A 33 -9.24 13.91 -12.18
N ILE A 34 -8.04 13.78 -11.60
CA ILE A 34 -6.77 13.95 -12.31
C ILE A 34 -6.57 12.85 -13.37
N ALA A 35 -6.95 11.61 -13.05
CA ALA A 35 -6.85 10.49 -13.96
C ALA A 35 -7.71 10.70 -15.21
N MET A 36 -8.95 11.18 -15.06
CA MET A 36 -9.82 11.49 -16.19
C MET A 36 -9.22 12.54 -17.13
N ILE A 37 -8.58 13.58 -16.58
CA ILE A 37 -7.89 14.59 -17.39
C ILE A 37 -6.74 13.96 -18.21
N GLY A 38 -5.97 13.06 -17.61
CA GLY A 38 -4.85 12.38 -18.28
C GLY A 38 -5.25 11.27 -19.25
N ILE A 39 -6.37 10.60 -19.00
CA ILE A 39 -6.87 9.48 -19.82
C ILE A 39 -7.63 10.00 -21.05
N ASN A 40 -8.39 11.09 -20.94
CA ASN A 40 -9.14 11.67 -22.06
C ASN A 40 -8.35 11.87 -23.37
N PRO A 41 -7.13 12.44 -23.37
CA PRO A 41 -6.36 12.57 -24.61
C PRO A 41 -5.96 11.20 -25.20
N ILE A 42 -5.74 10.19 -24.35
CA ILE A 42 -5.41 8.82 -24.78
C ILE A 42 -6.63 8.16 -25.41
N ILE A 43 -7.82 8.33 -24.80
CA ILE A 43 -9.07 7.83 -25.37
C ILE A 43 -9.36 8.53 -26.71
N SER A 44 -9.18 9.85 -26.82
CA SER A 44 -9.39 10.55 -28.08
C SER A 44 -8.38 10.14 -29.16
N ASP A 45 -7.12 9.88 -28.80
CA ASP A 45 -6.12 9.35 -29.73
C ASP A 45 -6.53 7.94 -30.22
N ILE A 46 -7.09 7.11 -29.33
CA ILE A 46 -7.62 5.77 -29.66
C ILE A 46 -8.87 5.85 -30.55
N GLU A 47 -9.84 6.71 -30.21
CA GLU A 47 -11.08 6.89 -30.98
C GLU A 47 -10.84 7.47 -32.37
N ASN A 48 -9.80 8.29 -32.53
CA ASN A 48 -9.43 8.86 -33.82
C ASN A 48 -8.56 7.92 -34.68
N SER A 49 -8.09 6.79 -34.12
CA SER A 49 -7.34 5.79 -34.87
C SER A 49 -8.30 4.86 -35.63
N GLN A 50 -8.30 4.99 -36.97
CA GLN A 50 -9.11 4.16 -37.87
C GLN A 50 -8.85 2.65 -37.66
N ALA A 51 -7.60 2.27 -37.37
CA ALA A 51 -7.19 0.88 -37.15
C ALA A 51 -7.84 0.23 -35.92
N ILE A 52 -8.12 1.00 -34.86
CA ILE A 52 -8.73 0.46 -33.63
C ILE A 52 -10.25 0.31 -33.80
N LYS A 53 -10.89 1.21 -34.57
CA LYS A 53 -12.30 1.08 -34.93
C LYS A 53 -12.57 -0.16 -35.78
N ASP A 54 -11.65 -0.50 -36.68
CA ASP A 54 -11.77 -1.69 -37.53
C ASP A 54 -11.53 -2.98 -36.71
N GLY A 55 -10.57 -2.98 -35.78
CA GLY A 55 -10.35 -4.13 -34.86
C GLY A 55 -11.47 -4.33 -33.82
N ILE A 56 -12.10 -3.27 -33.31
CA ILE A 56 -13.28 -3.40 -32.43
C ILE A 56 -14.47 -3.94 -33.23
N ARG A 57 -14.61 -3.57 -34.50
CA ARG A 57 -15.66 -4.09 -35.39
C ARG A 57 -15.46 -5.57 -35.70
N SER A 58 -14.24 -6.02 -36.01
CA SER A 58 -13.98 -7.45 -36.26
C SER A 58 -14.31 -8.29 -35.03
N VAL A 59 -13.83 -7.90 -33.85
CA VAL A 59 -14.12 -8.62 -32.59
C VAL A 59 -15.63 -8.63 -32.27
N THR A 60 -16.35 -7.54 -32.57
CA THR A 60 -17.80 -7.47 -32.33
C THR A 60 -18.58 -8.34 -33.34
N GLU A 61 -18.12 -8.43 -34.58
CA GLU A 61 -18.68 -9.33 -35.60
C GLU A 61 -18.39 -10.80 -35.29
N ASP A 62 -17.22 -11.12 -34.75
CA ASP A 62 -16.83 -12.47 -34.35
C ASP A 62 -17.59 -12.95 -33.10
N VAL A 63 -17.80 -12.05 -32.12
CA VAL A 63 -18.65 -12.33 -30.96
C VAL A 63 -20.13 -12.47 -31.35
N ARG A 64 -20.61 -11.67 -32.32
CA ARG A 64 -21.99 -11.79 -32.84
C ARG A 64 -22.21 -13.08 -33.61
N SER A 65 -21.28 -13.46 -34.47
CA SER A 65 -21.36 -14.70 -35.25
C SER A 65 -21.19 -15.95 -34.38
N PHE A 66 -20.48 -15.84 -33.25
CA PHE A 66 -20.49 -16.86 -32.21
C PHE A 66 -21.84 -16.98 -31.48
N LEU A 67 -22.45 -15.85 -31.08
CA LEU A 67 -23.78 -15.84 -30.45
C LEU A 67 -24.90 -16.27 -31.41
N ALA A 68 -24.69 -16.12 -32.72
CA ALA A 68 -25.58 -16.61 -33.77
C ALA A 68 -25.44 -18.12 -34.05
N GLY A 69 -24.41 -18.78 -33.53
CA GLY A 69 -24.21 -20.22 -33.63
C GLY A 69 -23.51 -20.70 -34.90
N ASP A 70 -22.92 -19.81 -35.70
CA ASP A 70 -22.30 -20.15 -36.99
C ASP A 70 -20.89 -20.78 -36.86
N TYR A 71 -20.28 -20.77 -35.66
CA TYR A 71 -18.90 -21.24 -35.44
C TYR A 71 -18.75 -22.24 -34.29
N THR A 72 -17.83 -23.19 -34.46
CA THR A 72 -17.45 -24.17 -33.43
C THR A 72 -16.41 -23.56 -32.47
N MET A 73 -16.44 -23.86 -31.16
CA MET A 73 -15.52 -23.27 -30.14
C MET A 73 -14.03 -23.24 -30.51
N LYS A 74 -13.59 -24.17 -31.36
CA LYS A 74 -12.20 -24.25 -31.83
C LYS A 74 -11.84 -23.14 -32.84
N GLN A 75 -12.78 -22.76 -33.72
CA GLN A 75 -12.61 -21.69 -34.70
C GLN A 75 -12.59 -20.31 -34.03
N ILE A 76 -13.33 -20.13 -32.93
CA ILE A 76 -13.31 -18.90 -32.12
C ILE A 76 -12.02 -18.78 -31.31
N LEU A 77 -11.48 -19.88 -30.80
CA LEU A 77 -10.19 -19.87 -30.12
C LEU A 77 -9.04 -19.52 -31.08
N ASP A 78 -9.13 -19.92 -32.35
CA ASP A 78 -8.15 -19.54 -33.36
C ASP A 78 -8.36 -18.10 -33.85
N ALA A 79 -9.61 -17.65 -34.06
CA ALA A 79 -9.94 -16.26 -34.40
C ALA A 79 -9.54 -15.26 -33.30
N ILE A 80 -9.86 -15.55 -32.03
CA ILE A 80 -9.43 -14.73 -30.87
C ILE A 80 -7.90 -14.66 -30.77
N LYS A 81 -7.21 -15.73 -31.17
CA LYS A 81 -5.75 -15.80 -31.09
C LYS A 81 -5.09 -15.03 -32.24
N ASP A 82 -5.68 -15.05 -33.43
CA ASP A 82 -5.26 -14.25 -34.58
C ASP A 82 -5.57 -12.76 -34.35
N ASP A 83 -6.78 -12.42 -33.88
CA ASP A 83 -7.16 -11.06 -33.45
C ASP A 83 -6.27 -10.55 -32.31
N ALA A 84 -5.99 -11.38 -31.30
CA ALA A 84 -5.08 -11.01 -30.23
C ALA A 84 -3.64 -10.79 -30.74
N SER A 85 -3.22 -11.51 -31.79
CA SER A 85 -1.90 -11.36 -32.41
C SER A 85 -1.82 -10.10 -33.29
N GLU A 86 -2.91 -9.72 -33.93
CA GLU A 86 -3.05 -8.52 -34.77
C GLU A 86 -3.19 -7.26 -33.90
N ILE A 87 -3.94 -7.34 -32.80
CA ILE A 87 -3.93 -6.33 -31.74
C ILE A 87 -2.52 -6.22 -31.15
N LEU A 88 -1.81 -7.34 -30.90
CA LEU A 88 -0.41 -7.29 -30.42
C LEU A 88 0.55 -6.64 -31.43
N SER A 89 0.32 -6.80 -32.73
CA SER A 89 1.17 -6.23 -33.78
C SER A 89 0.91 -4.74 -33.98
N LEU A 90 -0.35 -4.30 -33.87
CA LEU A 90 -0.74 -2.89 -33.80
C LEU A 90 -0.17 -2.23 -32.53
N ILE A 91 -0.18 -2.94 -31.40
CA ILE A 91 0.42 -2.52 -30.12
C ILE A 91 1.95 -2.35 -30.22
N LYS A 92 2.65 -3.22 -30.95
CA LYS A 92 4.11 -3.10 -31.17
C LYS A 92 4.49 -1.90 -32.05
N THR A 93 3.55 -1.39 -32.85
CA THR A 93 3.78 -0.28 -33.77
C THR A 93 3.62 1.08 -33.07
N GLU A 94 2.84 1.14 -31.99
CA GLU A 94 2.56 2.35 -31.18
C GLU A 94 3.29 2.35 -29.82
N THR A 95 4.62 2.16 -29.81
CA THR A 95 5.47 2.19 -28.59
C THR A 95 5.29 3.47 -27.76
N ASN A 96 4.81 4.56 -28.38
CA ASN A 96 4.53 5.84 -27.72
C ASN A 96 3.28 5.80 -26.82
N ALA A 97 2.22 5.08 -27.19
CA ALA A 97 0.97 5.04 -26.41
C ALA A 97 1.15 4.29 -25.08
N PHE A 98 1.84 3.14 -25.09
CA PHE A 98 2.13 2.38 -23.87
C PHE A 98 3.07 3.13 -22.92
N THR A 99 4.05 3.84 -23.47
CA THR A 99 4.95 4.68 -22.68
C THR A 99 4.19 5.82 -22.00
N LYS A 100 3.25 6.47 -22.70
CA LYS A 100 2.36 7.50 -22.13
C LYS A 100 1.45 6.95 -21.03
N ILE A 101 0.81 5.79 -21.23
CA ILE A 101 -0.04 5.14 -20.22
C ILE A 101 0.77 4.73 -18.98
N GLY A 102 1.95 4.15 -19.20
CA GLY A 102 2.87 3.76 -18.12
C GLY A 102 3.30 4.96 -17.29
N LEU A 103 3.72 6.05 -17.95
CA LEU A 103 4.11 7.30 -17.28
C LEU A 103 2.94 7.92 -16.50
N LEU A 104 1.74 7.96 -17.09
CA LEU A 104 0.54 8.45 -16.42
C LEU A 104 0.21 7.61 -15.17
N THR A 105 0.33 6.28 -15.27
CA THR A 105 0.09 5.37 -14.15
C THR A 105 1.07 5.62 -13.01
N VAL A 106 2.36 5.75 -13.31
CA VAL A 106 3.39 6.06 -12.30
C VAL A 106 3.13 7.42 -11.64
N LEU A 107 2.72 8.42 -12.42
CA LEU A 107 2.39 9.75 -11.92
C LEU A 107 1.16 9.71 -10.99
N LEU A 108 0.08 9.03 -11.38
CA LEU A 108 -1.12 8.87 -10.55
C LEU A 108 -0.84 8.10 -9.25
N LEU A 109 0.01 7.06 -9.32
CA LEU A 109 0.47 6.34 -8.14
C LEU A 109 1.32 7.23 -7.21
N ALA A 110 2.17 8.09 -7.77
CA ALA A 110 2.95 9.04 -6.98
C ALA A 110 2.05 10.09 -6.31
N ILE A 111 1.09 10.68 -7.04
CA ILE A 111 0.15 11.66 -6.50
C ILE A 111 -0.74 11.05 -5.43
N SER A 112 -1.33 9.88 -5.70
CA SER A 112 -2.17 9.19 -4.70
C SER A 112 -1.39 8.85 -3.44
N ARG A 113 -0.14 8.36 -3.58
CA ARG A 113 0.73 8.10 -2.43
C ARG A 113 1.12 9.36 -1.68
N PHE A 114 1.39 10.46 -2.38
CA PHE A 114 1.68 11.74 -1.75
C PHE A 114 0.48 12.22 -0.92
N LEU A 115 -0.72 12.19 -1.48
CA LEU A 115 -1.93 12.60 -0.79
C LEU A 115 -2.24 11.69 0.41
N ILE A 116 -2.13 10.37 0.26
CA ILE A 116 -2.30 9.43 1.38
C ILE A 116 -1.21 9.65 2.45
N GLY A 117 0.04 9.91 2.04
CA GLY A 117 1.17 10.12 2.94
C GLY A 117 1.01 11.30 3.90
N LEU A 118 0.19 12.30 3.56
CA LEU A 118 -0.10 13.44 4.43
C LEU A 118 -0.82 13.02 5.72
N CYS A 119 -1.56 11.92 5.74
CA CYS A 119 -2.24 11.46 6.96
C CYS A 119 -1.33 10.62 7.88
N TYR A 120 -0.13 10.24 7.45
CA TYR A 120 0.73 9.31 8.20
C TYR A 120 1.30 9.92 9.49
N VAL A 121 1.82 11.15 9.44
CA VAL A 121 2.36 11.84 10.62
C VAL A 121 1.25 12.16 11.64
N PRO A 122 0.09 12.72 11.23
CA PRO A 122 -1.01 12.99 12.16
C PRO A 122 -1.56 11.72 12.82
N LEU A 123 -1.63 10.60 12.09
CA LEU A 123 -2.02 9.32 12.67
C LEU A 123 -0.99 8.82 13.69
N GLY A 124 0.29 8.90 13.34
CA GLY A 124 1.38 8.54 14.26
C GLY A 124 1.33 9.35 15.56
N ASP A 125 1.03 10.65 15.49
CA ASP A 125 0.91 11.51 16.66
C ASP A 125 -0.35 11.19 17.49
N ILE A 126 -1.51 10.99 16.87
CA ILE A 126 -2.75 10.58 17.59
C ILE A 126 -2.52 9.28 18.37
N PHE A 127 -1.97 8.26 17.72
CA PHE A 127 -1.73 6.98 18.36
C PHE A 127 -0.54 7.03 19.32
N GLY A 128 0.50 7.78 19.01
CA GLY A 128 1.64 7.99 19.90
C GLY A 128 1.25 8.64 21.23
N GLN A 129 0.44 9.70 21.17
CA GLN A 129 -0.11 10.38 22.36
C GLN A 129 -1.06 9.49 23.15
N TYR A 130 -1.90 8.70 22.46
CA TYR A 130 -2.77 7.73 23.11
C TYR A 130 -1.94 6.66 23.85
N MET A 131 -0.91 6.13 23.18
CA MET A 131 -0.03 5.10 23.74
C MET A 131 0.84 5.61 24.90
N GLN A 132 1.22 6.90 24.92
CA GLN A 132 2.02 7.47 26.02
C GLN A 132 1.19 7.95 27.21
N SER A 133 0.05 8.60 26.95
CA SER A 133 -0.67 9.38 27.96
C SER A 133 -2.17 9.11 28.00
N GLY A 134 -2.69 8.16 27.23
CA GLY A 134 -4.12 7.87 27.12
C GLY A 134 -4.96 8.99 26.48
N MET A 135 -4.32 10.05 25.98
CA MET A 135 -5.00 11.24 25.47
C MET A 135 -5.74 10.98 24.15
N ARG A 136 -6.90 11.61 24.00
CA ARG A 136 -7.78 11.45 22.83
C ARG A 136 -7.76 12.72 21.97
N TYR A 137 -7.10 12.66 20.82
CA TYR A 137 -7.05 13.76 19.87
C TYR A 137 -8.00 13.57 18.68
N GLY A 138 -8.56 14.69 18.19
CA GLY A 138 -9.36 14.72 16.97
C GLY A 138 -8.47 14.65 15.73
N PHE A 139 -8.88 13.87 14.72
CA PHE A 139 -8.09 13.66 13.50
C PHE A 139 -7.80 14.96 12.73
N PHE A 140 -8.84 15.75 12.45
CA PHE A 140 -8.70 16.99 11.66
C PHE A 140 -7.89 18.07 12.38
N SER A 141 -8.13 18.28 13.66
CA SER A 141 -7.35 19.23 14.46
C SER A 141 -5.87 18.85 14.46
N ASN A 142 -5.57 17.56 14.61
CA ASN A 142 -4.18 17.09 14.58
C ASN A 142 -3.55 17.12 13.19
N TYR A 143 -4.34 16.91 12.14
CA TYR A 143 -3.91 17.04 10.75
C TYR A 143 -3.47 18.47 10.44
N VAL A 144 -4.28 19.47 10.82
CA VAL A 144 -3.95 20.89 10.60
C VAL A 144 -2.71 21.29 11.38
N LYS A 145 -2.59 20.87 12.65
CA LYS A 145 -1.41 21.13 13.48
C LYS A 145 -0.11 20.61 12.85
N ASN A 146 -0.16 19.41 12.26
CA ASN A 146 1.02 18.73 11.72
C ASN A 146 1.20 18.89 10.20
N ILE A 147 0.49 19.81 9.54
CA ILE A 147 0.45 19.87 8.07
C ILE A 147 1.82 20.09 7.43
N LYS A 148 2.64 21.00 7.99
CA LYS A 148 3.98 21.31 7.49
C LYS A 148 4.91 20.10 7.60
N GLN A 149 4.85 19.41 8.73
CA GLN A 149 5.65 18.21 8.97
C GLN A 149 5.21 17.06 8.05
N SER A 150 3.90 16.92 7.86
CA SER A 150 3.29 15.92 6.99
C SER A 150 3.64 16.14 5.52
N LEU A 151 3.70 17.40 5.06
CA LEU A 151 4.08 17.75 3.70
C LEU A 151 5.53 17.34 3.39
N ASN A 152 6.46 17.73 4.26
CA ASN A 152 7.89 17.43 4.11
C ASN A 152 8.16 15.92 4.21
N PHE A 153 7.47 15.23 5.13
CA PHE A 153 7.52 13.79 5.22
C PHE A 153 6.97 13.13 3.95
N SER A 154 5.79 13.55 3.49
CA SER A 154 5.11 12.91 2.36
C SER A 154 5.87 13.04 1.06
N TRP A 155 6.53 14.17 0.82
CA TRP A 155 7.43 14.35 -0.34
C TRP A 155 8.56 13.33 -0.34
N GLY A 156 9.33 13.24 0.75
CA GLY A 156 10.45 12.31 0.83
C GLY A 156 9.99 10.84 0.81
N TYR A 157 8.89 10.53 1.50
CA TYR A 157 8.30 9.19 1.50
C TYR A 157 7.84 8.77 0.10
N THR A 158 7.20 9.68 -0.65
CA THR A 158 6.72 9.40 -2.01
C THR A 158 7.88 9.16 -2.95
N LEU A 159 8.90 10.02 -2.95
CA LEU A 159 10.08 9.83 -3.80
C LEU A 159 10.78 8.49 -3.52
N PHE A 160 11.02 8.19 -2.24
CA PHE A 160 11.65 6.94 -1.82
C PHE A 160 10.78 5.72 -2.18
N SER A 161 9.49 5.76 -1.89
CA SER A 161 8.57 4.65 -2.12
C SER A 161 8.32 4.42 -3.61
N THR A 162 8.22 5.46 -4.44
CA THR A 162 8.02 5.31 -5.88
C THR A 162 9.26 4.73 -6.53
N LEU A 163 10.47 5.15 -6.12
CA LEU A 163 11.71 4.55 -6.61
C LEU A 163 11.78 3.06 -6.25
N LEU A 164 11.43 2.72 -5.00
CA LEU A 164 11.35 1.33 -4.60
C LEU A 164 10.31 0.59 -5.44
N ASP A 165 9.09 1.09 -5.60
CA ASP A 165 8.02 0.43 -6.35
C ASP A 165 8.40 0.16 -7.81
N VAL A 166 9.13 1.07 -8.47
CA VAL A 166 9.66 0.82 -9.82
C VAL A 166 10.64 -0.37 -9.81
N LEU A 167 11.56 -0.41 -8.84
CA LEU A 167 12.47 -1.55 -8.68
C LEU A 167 11.69 -2.83 -8.37
N VAL A 168 10.66 -2.78 -7.53
CA VAL A 168 9.79 -3.91 -7.19
C VAL A 168 9.14 -4.48 -8.45
N VAL A 169 8.53 -3.62 -9.27
CA VAL A 169 7.84 -4.02 -10.50
C VAL A 169 8.83 -4.66 -11.47
N LEU A 170 10.01 -4.04 -11.67
CA LEU A 170 11.05 -4.60 -12.53
C LEU A 170 11.48 -5.99 -12.05
N ILE A 171 11.87 -6.12 -10.78
CA ILE A 171 12.31 -7.41 -10.20
C ILE A 171 11.21 -8.46 -10.31
N THR A 172 9.95 -8.10 -10.04
CA THR A 172 8.82 -9.01 -10.11
C THR A 172 8.58 -9.48 -11.55
N VAL A 173 8.57 -8.56 -12.52
CA VAL A 173 8.38 -8.89 -13.95
C VAL A 173 9.50 -9.80 -14.45
N PHE A 174 10.77 -9.48 -14.15
CA PHE A 174 11.90 -10.32 -14.52
C PHE A 174 11.83 -11.71 -13.86
N SER A 175 11.48 -11.77 -12.58
CA SER A 175 11.36 -13.04 -11.84
C SER A 175 10.24 -13.92 -12.40
N VAL A 176 9.09 -13.31 -12.73
CA VAL A 176 7.96 -14.03 -13.33
C VAL A 176 8.27 -14.48 -14.75
N TYR A 177 8.92 -13.65 -15.56
CA TYR A 177 9.34 -14.01 -16.92
C TYR A 177 10.24 -15.26 -16.89
N PHE A 178 11.25 -15.26 -16.02
CA PHE A 178 12.14 -16.40 -15.84
C PHE A 178 11.39 -17.63 -15.30
N ALA A 179 10.56 -17.46 -14.28
CA ALA A 179 9.79 -18.55 -13.68
C ALA A 179 8.73 -19.13 -14.63
N PHE A 180 8.18 -18.34 -15.55
CA PHE A 180 7.20 -18.79 -16.54
C PHE A 180 7.80 -19.80 -17.53
N SER A 181 9.09 -19.65 -17.85
CA SER A 181 9.83 -20.60 -18.70
C SER A 181 9.90 -22.01 -18.09
N VAL A 182 9.92 -22.10 -16.76
CA VAL A 182 10.08 -23.38 -16.04
C VAL A 182 8.74 -23.93 -15.52
N PHE A 183 7.92 -23.08 -14.90
CA PHE A 183 6.77 -23.49 -14.09
C PHE A 183 5.40 -23.08 -14.67
N LYS A 184 5.37 -22.35 -15.79
CA LYS A 184 4.15 -21.85 -16.46
C LYS A 184 3.17 -21.21 -15.47
N ILE A 185 1.99 -21.80 -15.24
CA ILE A 185 0.91 -21.21 -14.45
C ILE A 185 1.25 -21.03 -12.97
N ILE A 186 2.16 -21.85 -12.42
CA ILE A 186 2.61 -21.75 -11.03
C ILE A 186 3.43 -20.46 -10.83
N SER A 187 4.03 -19.90 -11.88
CA SER A 187 4.80 -18.65 -11.78
C SER A 187 3.95 -17.45 -11.35
N LEU A 188 2.65 -17.45 -11.68
CA LEU A 188 1.71 -16.41 -11.25
C LEU A 188 1.45 -16.45 -9.74
N MET A 189 1.37 -17.65 -9.15
CA MET A 189 1.22 -17.78 -7.69
C MET A 189 2.50 -17.30 -6.97
N LEU A 190 3.65 -17.61 -7.55
CA LEU A 190 4.96 -17.16 -7.06
C LEU A 190 5.10 -15.63 -7.14
N ALA A 191 4.53 -15.00 -8.18
CA ALA A 191 4.51 -13.54 -8.33
C ALA A 191 3.83 -12.86 -7.13
N VAL A 192 2.69 -13.37 -6.68
CA VAL A 192 1.94 -12.82 -5.55
C VAL A 192 2.78 -12.90 -4.26
N VAL A 193 3.46 -14.01 -4.03
CA VAL A 193 4.36 -14.18 -2.88
C VAL A 193 5.50 -13.16 -2.91
N PHE A 194 6.11 -12.93 -4.08
CA PHE A 194 7.14 -11.91 -4.24
C PHE A 194 6.61 -10.50 -3.97
N ILE A 195 5.44 -10.15 -4.51
CA ILE A 195 4.82 -8.84 -4.26
C ILE A 195 4.61 -8.62 -2.76
N VAL A 196 4.05 -9.61 -2.06
CA VAL A 196 3.83 -9.54 -0.60
C VAL A 196 5.15 -9.35 0.15
N ALA A 197 6.17 -10.15 -0.17
CA ALA A 197 7.47 -10.09 0.48
C ALA A 197 8.13 -8.72 0.29
N ILE A 198 8.04 -8.16 -0.91
CA ILE A 198 8.66 -6.88 -1.23
C ILE A 198 7.89 -5.71 -0.61
N VAL A 199 6.55 -5.72 -0.62
CA VAL A 199 5.74 -4.69 0.06
C VAL A 199 6.02 -4.69 1.56
N ALA A 200 6.13 -5.87 2.18
CA ALA A 200 6.50 -6.01 3.58
C ALA A 200 7.94 -5.54 3.87
N PHE A 201 8.87 -5.79 2.94
CA PHE A 201 10.24 -5.28 3.03
C PHE A 201 10.28 -3.75 2.99
N ARG A 202 9.50 -3.14 2.10
CA ARG A 202 9.34 -1.67 2.05
C ARG A 202 8.83 -1.13 3.38
N PHE A 203 7.77 -1.71 3.94
CA PHE A 203 7.25 -1.28 5.24
C PHE A 203 8.28 -1.45 6.35
N THR A 204 9.06 -2.53 6.32
CA THR A 204 10.15 -2.76 7.27
C THR A 204 11.19 -1.65 7.21
N LEU A 205 11.65 -1.26 6.02
CA LEU A 205 12.63 -0.19 5.86
C LEU A 205 12.12 1.15 6.37
N THR A 206 10.82 1.44 6.19
CA THR A 206 10.21 2.70 6.64
C THR A 206 9.71 2.68 8.08
N ALA A 207 9.80 1.54 8.76
CA ALA A 207 9.06 1.31 10.01
C ALA A 207 9.43 2.25 11.15
N GLY A 208 10.68 2.68 11.22
CA GLY A 208 11.13 3.57 12.29
C GLY A 208 10.99 5.06 11.96
N VAL A 209 10.57 5.45 10.76
CA VAL A 209 10.66 6.86 10.33
C VAL A 209 9.73 7.75 11.14
N ILE A 210 8.45 7.39 11.23
CA ILE A 210 7.42 8.20 11.89
C ILE A 210 7.66 8.35 13.41
N PRO A 211 7.92 7.29 14.20
CA PRO A 211 8.19 7.47 15.62
C PRO A 211 9.42 8.34 15.89
N TYR A 212 10.47 8.26 15.06
CA TYR A 212 11.65 9.12 15.20
C TYR A 212 11.37 10.60 14.85
N ILE A 213 10.47 10.86 13.91
CA ILE A 213 10.01 12.22 13.59
C ILE A 213 9.22 12.82 14.76
N LEU A 214 8.40 12.01 15.45
CA LEU A 214 7.52 12.47 16.51
C LEU A 214 8.22 12.62 17.86
N PHE A 215 9.05 11.66 18.25
CA PHE A 215 9.61 11.60 19.62
C PHE A 215 11.06 12.07 19.72
N GLU A 216 11.85 12.00 18.64
CA GLU A 216 13.27 12.36 18.67
C GLU A 216 13.57 13.71 18.01
N ASN A 217 12.55 14.50 17.66
CA ASN A 217 12.68 15.83 17.06
C ASN A 217 13.74 15.92 15.94
N CYS A 218 13.81 14.89 15.09
CA CYS A 218 14.82 14.77 14.02
C CYS A 218 14.62 15.75 12.83
N GLY A 219 13.74 16.74 12.97
CA GLY A 219 13.25 17.60 11.90
C GLY A 219 12.19 16.91 11.05
N SER A 220 11.54 17.66 10.16
CA SER A 220 10.48 17.17 9.27
C SER A 220 10.98 16.38 8.06
N ASN A 221 12.29 16.16 7.94
CA ASN A 221 12.91 15.59 6.75
C ASN A 221 12.90 14.06 6.80
N PHE A 222 12.22 13.44 5.84
CA PHE A 222 12.09 11.98 5.72
C PHE A 222 13.44 11.25 5.74
N PHE A 223 14.41 11.67 4.92
CA PHE A 223 15.69 10.98 4.78
C PHE A 223 16.56 11.02 6.05
N VAL A 224 16.48 12.13 6.81
CA VAL A 224 17.19 12.25 8.09
C VAL A 224 16.62 11.26 9.11
N ALA A 225 15.28 11.21 9.19
CA ALA A 225 14.59 10.26 10.05
C ALA A 225 14.84 8.80 9.62
N LEU A 226 14.84 8.52 8.33
CA LEU A 226 15.18 7.19 7.79
C LEU A 226 16.57 6.76 8.25
N LYS A 227 17.60 7.60 8.04
CA LYS A 227 18.97 7.29 8.44
C LYS A 227 19.12 7.02 9.94
N ARG A 228 18.43 7.79 10.77
CA ARG A 228 18.46 7.62 12.23
C ARG A 228 17.67 6.41 12.72
N SER A 229 16.63 6.01 11.98
CA SER A 229 15.78 4.87 12.33
C SER A 229 16.34 3.50 11.91
N LEU A 230 17.25 3.47 10.91
CA LEU A 230 17.85 2.24 10.39
C LEU A 230 18.50 1.33 11.45
N PRO A 231 19.25 1.83 12.45
CA PRO A 231 19.82 0.98 13.50
C PRO A 231 18.75 0.25 14.33
N CYS A 232 17.64 0.93 14.63
CA CYS A 232 16.52 0.36 15.36
C CYS A 232 15.86 -0.78 14.55
N VAL A 233 15.58 -0.51 13.26
CA VAL A 233 15.00 -1.50 12.35
C VAL A 233 15.94 -2.71 12.18
N LYS A 234 17.24 -2.49 11.99
CA LYS A 234 18.23 -3.54 11.77
C LYS A 234 18.33 -4.51 12.96
N LYS A 235 18.23 -4.00 14.19
CA LYS A 235 18.30 -4.83 15.40
C LYS A 235 17.17 -5.87 15.50
N ASN A 236 15.99 -5.56 14.95
CA ASN A 236 14.81 -6.44 15.04
C ASN A 236 14.14 -6.66 13.68
N ILE A 237 14.91 -6.72 12.59
CA ILE A 237 14.39 -6.78 11.22
C ILE A 237 13.45 -7.97 10.99
N ASN A 238 13.77 -9.12 11.60
CA ASN A 238 12.95 -10.33 11.50
C ASN A 238 11.58 -10.17 12.18
N GLY A 239 11.52 -9.45 13.31
CA GLY A 239 10.28 -9.15 14.00
C GLY A 239 9.35 -8.26 13.17
N TYR A 240 9.93 -7.19 12.60
CA TYR A 240 9.22 -6.28 11.69
C TYR A 240 8.70 -7.02 10.45
N MET A 241 9.58 -7.73 9.73
CA MET A 241 9.22 -8.45 8.50
C MET A 241 8.05 -9.40 8.72
N ARG A 242 8.07 -10.23 9.78
CA ARG A 242 6.98 -11.18 10.06
C ARG A 242 5.65 -10.47 10.30
N CYS A 243 5.63 -9.37 11.06
CA CYS A 243 4.40 -8.63 11.35
C CYS A 243 3.86 -7.92 10.09
N PHE A 244 4.73 -7.34 9.27
CA PHE A 244 4.31 -6.70 8.03
C PHE A 244 3.85 -7.70 6.97
N ILE A 245 4.52 -8.85 6.83
CA ILE A 245 4.06 -9.94 5.96
C ILE A 245 2.65 -10.38 6.37
N MET A 246 2.42 -10.61 7.67
CA MET A 246 1.08 -10.99 8.16
C MET A 246 0.03 -9.90 7.89
N SER A 247 0.37 -8.63 8.08
CA SER A 247 -0.54 -7.51 7.81
C SER A 247 -0.93 -7.43 6.34
N VAL A 248 0.05 -7.57 5.44
CA VAL A 248 -0.14 -7.50 3.98
C VAL A 248 -0.92 -8.72 3.48
N LEU A 249 -0.58 -9.93 3.97
CA LEU A 249 -1.32 -11.15 3.65
C LEU A 249 -2.78 -11.05 4.07
N LEU A 250 -3.05 -10.60 5.29
CA LEU A 250 -4.42 -10.44 5.79
C LEU A 250 -5.21 -9.45 4.94
N PHE A 251 -4.59 -8.35 4.52
CA PHE A 251 -5.20 -7.40 3.58
C PHE A 251 -5.56 -8.08 2.24
N TYR A 252 -4.63 -8.81 1.63
CA TYR A 252 -4.89 -9.49 0.35
C TYR A 252 -5.95 -10.60 0.48
N LEU A 253 -5.90 -11.40 1.55
CA LEU A 253 -6.87 -12.48 1.80
C LEU A 253 -8.29 -11.94 1.93
N LEU A 254 -8.44 -10.86 2.71
CA LEU A 254 -9.74 -10.23 2.95
C LEU A 254 -10.31 -9.60 1.66
N ASN A 255 -9.44 -8.99 0.84
CA ASN A 255 -9.85 -8.48 -0.46
C ASN A 255 -10.18 -9.60 -1.45
N ALA A 256 -9.39 -10.67 -1.51
CA ALA A 256 -9.66 -11.80 -2.41
C ALA A 256 -10.98 -12.50 -2.08
N ALA A 257 -11.32 -12.62 -0.79
CA ALA A 257 -12.55 -13.28 -0.34
C ALA A 257 -13.81 -12.42 -0.51
N CYS A 258 -13.71 -11.10 -0.27
CA CYS A 258 -14.89 -10.26 -0.04
C CYS A 258 -15.00 -9.02 -0.95
N ALA A 259 -14.01 -8.69 -1.78
CA ALA A 259 -14.05 -7.45 -2.58
C ALA A 259 -15.20 -7.44 -3.59
N VAL A 260 -15.41 -8.54 -4.32
CA VAL A 260 -16.46 -8.63 -5.35
C VAL A 260 -17.86 -8.66 -4.72
N THR A 261 -18.04 -9.42 -3.65
CA THR A 261 -19.35 -9.56 -2.98
C THR A 261 -19.82 -8.28 -2.29
N THR A 262 -18.90 -7.39 -1.92
CA THR A 262 -19.20 -6.14 -1.20
C THR A 262 -19.12 -4.89 -2.08
N VAL A 263 -19.07 -5.05 -3.41
CA VAL A 263 -18.93 -3.93 -4.37
C VAL A 263 -17.74 -3.03 -3.97
N PHE A 264 -16.62 -3.66 -3.61
CA PHE A 264 -15.35 -2.99 -3.22
C PHE A 264 -15.41 -2.11 -1.96
N VAL A 265 -16.52 -2.06 -1.22
CA VAL A 265 -16.59 -1.32 0.06
C VAL A 265 -15.56 -1.85 1.05
N ILE A 266 -15.37 -3.16 1.10
CA ILE A 266 -14.40 -3.78 2.00
C ILE A 266 -12.95 -3.46 1.60
N THR A 267 -12.69 -3.15 0.33
CA THR A 267 -11.37 -2.74 -0.15
C THR A 267 -10.97 -1.38 0.42
N ILE A 268 -11.91 -0.43 0.46
CA ILE A 268 -11.67 0.89 1.05
C ILE A 268 -11.45 0.75 2.57
N LEU A 269 -12.30 -0.03 3.24
CA LEU A 269 -12.19 -0.27 4.69
C LEU A 269 -10.85 -0.94 5.05
N SER A 270 -10.50 -2.02 4.35
CA SER A 270 -9.27 -2.77 4.60
C SER A 270 -8.02 -1.94 4.28
N LEU A 271 -8.08 -1.03 3.30
CA LEU A 271 -6.98 -0.11 3.02
C LEU A 271 -6.77 0.88 4.16
N ALA A 272 -7.84 1.48 4.68
CA ALA A 272 -7.76 2.38 5.84
C ALA A 272 -7.23 1.65 7.09
N ALA A 273 -7.72 0.43 7.32
CA ALA A 273 -7.26 -0.41 8.42
C ALA A 273 -5.77 -0.77 8.27
N LEU A 274 -5.30 -1.11 7.06
CA LEU A 274 -3.89 -1.41 6.79
C LEU A 274 -3.00 -0.19 7.04
N VAL A 275 -3.42 1.00 6.58
CA VAL A 275 -2.69 2.26 6.82
C VAL A 275 -2.49 2.47 8.33
N ILE A 276 -3.56 2.34 9.12
CA ILE A 276 -3.49 2.51 10.57
C ILE A 276 -2.65 1.40 11.23
N LEU A 277 -2.84 0.15 10.82
CA LEU A 277 -2.14 -1.01 11.37
C LEU A 277 -0.64 -0.90 11.20
N VAL A 278 -0.17 -0.48 10.02
CA VAL A 278 1.25 -0.24 9.78
C VAL A 278 1.77 0.82 10.76
N ARG A 279 1.07 1.95 10.95
CA ARG A 279 1.51 3.01 11.88
C ARG A 279 1.56 2.55 13.34
N LEU A 280 0.59 1.74 13.76
CA LEU A 280 0.58 1.18 15.12
C LEU A 280 1.70 0.17 15.35
N LEU A 281 1.98 -0.67 14.35
CA LEU A 281 3.12 -1.59 14.41
C LEU A 281 4.43 -0.82 14.57
N GLU A 282 4.63 0.23 13.77
CA GLU A 282 5.80 1.10 13.84
C GLU A 282 6.01 1.69 15.25
N LEU A 283 4.93 2.20 15.84
CA LEU A 283 4.94 2.73 17.21
C LEU A 283 5.22 1.63 18.23
N CYS A 284 4.50 0.50 18.20
CA CYS A 284 4.68 -0.61 19.14
C CYS A 284 6.13 -1.12 19.16
N PHE A 285 6.73 -1.30 17.98
CA PHE A 285 8.13 -1.71 17.91
C PHE A 285 9.10 -0.61 18.37
N TYR A 286 8.80 0.65 18.14
CA TYR A 286 9.60 1.77 18.67
C TYR A 286 9.58 1.80 20.20
N PHE A 287 8.40 1.70 20.82
CA PHE A 287 8.26 1.62 22.28
C PHE A 287 9.03 0.43 22.85
N LYS A 288 8.96 -0.73 22.19
CA LYS A 288 9.74 -1.91 22.56
C LYS A 288 11.25 -1.69 22.46
N TYR A 289 11.73 -1.07 21.38
CA TYR A 289 13.15 -0.79 21.20
C TYR A 289 13.68 0.16 22.28
N LYS A 290 12.88 1.16 22.66
CA LYS A 290 13.20 2.12 23.72
C LYS A 290 12.87 1.64 25.13
N LYS A 291 12.34 0.42 25.29
CA LYS A 291 11.92 -0.16 26.58
C LYS A 291 10.91 0.72 27.34
N MET A 292 10.03 1.39 26.61
CA MET A 292 9.01 2.28 27.17
C MET A 292 7.70 1.53 27.43
N LYS A 293 7.00 1.90 28.49
CA LYS A 293 5.63 1.44 28.75
C LYS A 293 4.64 2.15 27.83
N TYR A 294 3.59 1.46 27.40
CA TYR A 294 2.54 2.07 26.58
C TYR A 294 1.15 1.48 26.84
N TYR A 295 0.11 2.29 26.63
CA TYR A 295 -1.29 1.89 26.76
C TYR A 295 -1.78 1.14 25.51
N ILE A 296 -2.43 -0.01 25.71
CA ILE A 296 -3.23 -0.68 24.66
C ILE A 296 -4.68 -0.20 24.71
N ASP A 297 -5.19 -0.10 25.92
CA ASP A 297 -6.54 0.31 26.26
C ASP A 297 -6.47 1.19 27.52
N ASP A 298 -7.57 1.84 27.87
CA ASP A 298 -7.64 2.77 29.00
C ASP A 298 -7.26 2.09 30.35
N ASN A 299 -7.37 0.75 30.42
CA ASN A 299 -7.06 -0.03 31.62
C ASN A 299 -5.81 -0.92 31.50
N THR A 300 -5.18 -1.03 30.33
CA THR A 300 -4.09 -2.00 30.10
C THR A 300 -2.81 -1.32 29.64
N VAL A 301 -1.78 -1.38 30.49
CA VAL A 301 -0.42 -0.90 30.20
C VAL A 301 0.49 -2.08 29.88
N VAL A 302 1.14 -2.01 28.73
CA VAL A 302 2.21 -2.93 28.37
C VAL A 302 3.53 -2.33 28.80
N ASP A 303 4.21 -3.02 29.71
CA ASP A 303 5.62 -2.79 29.94
C ASP A 303 6.42 -3.59 28.92
N THR A 304 7.44 -2.98 28.33
CA THR A 304 8.28 -3.57 27.28
C THR A 304 9.70 -3.90 27.73
N ALA A 305 10.09 -3.54 28.96
CA ALA A 305 11.40 -3.90 29.51
C ALA A 305 11.54 -5.44 29.65
N PRO A 306 12.74 -6.04 29.48
CA PRO A 306 12.95 -7.46 29.76
C PRO A 306 12.58 -7.80 31.21
N PHE A 307 12.00 -8.97 31.46
CA PHE A 307 11.57 -9.38 32.82
C PHE A 307 12.70 -9.32 33.85
N ALA A 308 13.94 -9.68 33.44
CA ALA A 308 15.12 -9.59 34.30
C ALA A 308 15.37 -8.16 34.82
N GLU A 309 15.31 -7.15 33.93
CA GLU A 309 15.49 -5.74 34.33
C GLU A 309 14.31 -5.19 35.16
N ARG A 310 13.17 -5.89 35.19
CA ARG A 310 12.03 -5.54 36.05
C ARG A 310 12.16 -6.13 37.44
N ALA A 311 12.69 -7.35 37.55
CA ALA A 311 12.92 -8.01 38.84
C ALA A 311 13.93 -7.21 39.67
N ASP A 312 15.00 -6.74 39.04
CA ASP A 312 16.04 -5.92 39.69
C ASP A 312 15.50 -4.57 40.22
N LEU A 313 14.42 -4.03 39.66
CA LEU A 313 13.79 -2.79 40.14
C LEU A 313 12.83 -3.01 41.32
N VAL A 314 12.28 -4.22 41.45
CA VAL A 314 11.42 -4.58 42.59
C VAL A 314 12.26 -4.92 43.82
N GLU A 315 13.44 -5.54 43.63
CA GLU A 315 14.37 -5.85 44.73
C GLU A 315 15.09 -4.62 45.33
N ILE A 316 15.01 -3.45 44.70
CA ILE A 316 15.57 -2.19 45.23
C ILE A 316 14.52 -1.39 46.04
N GLU A 317 13.23 -1.72 45.91
CA GLU A 317 12.13 -1.08 46.65
C GLU A 317 11.69 -1.84 47.92
N ASP A 318 12.30 -3.00 48.21
CA ASP A 318 12.18 -3.77 49.46
C ASP A 318 13.42 -3.60 50.36
#